data_AF-A0A6B3FIV6-F1
#
_entry.id   AF-A0A6B3FIV6-F1
#
_cell.length_a   1.000
_cell.length_b   1.000
_cell.length_c   1.000
_cell.angle_alpha   90.00
_cell.angle_beta   90.00
_cell.angle_gamma   90.00
#
_symmetry.space_group_name_H-M   'P 1'
#
loop_
_entity.id
_entity.type
_entity.pdbx_description
1 polymer ?
#
loop_
_entity_poly.entity_id
_entity_poly.type
_entity_poly.pdbx_seq_one_letter_code
_entity_poly.pdbx_strand_id
1 'polypeptide(L)'
;MGKQVWRAVVAGGAAAVFTAVAAAPAGAAEGGASFSRIQVNGGKPIVIGTTKEVAVPASFRMTTTKQWKAPGLLFLHRNKGEEQLWHSIETNDCPNRVGACDITETMYFDPSVWDMRNSEAGAWRVGAQVRFKDGSDDTDDKGMAVYVQRNSRLTVNASPEPVAKGKTITVTGKVTRANWETRKYAAYGGRHV
;
A
#
# COMPACT_ATOMS: atom_id res chain seq x y z
N MET A 1 60.76 52.79 18.67
CA MET A 1 60.42 52.36 20.05
C MET A 1 59.31 53.25 20.58
N GLY A 2 58.16 52.67 20.86
CA GLY A 2 56.96 53.36 21.36
C GLY A 2 55.79 52.38 21.32
N LYS A 3 55.56 51.68 22.42
CA LYS A 3 54.44 50.74 22.59
C LYS A 3 53.22 51.51 23.07
N GLN A 4 52.07 51.33 22.42
CA GLN A 4 50.77 51.60 23.02
C GLN A 4 49.79 50.47 22.68
N VAL A 5 48.92 50.22 23.65
CA VAL A 5 48.25 48.97 23.96
C VAL A 5 46.74 49.23 23.96
N TRP A 6 45.98 48.26 23.44
CA TRP A 6 44.53 47.98 23.59
C TRP A 6 43.52 48.80 22.78
N ARG A 7 42.66 48.07 22.04
CA ARG A 7 41.35 47.57 22.52
C ARG A 7 40.76 46.57 21.50
N ALA A 8 40.56 45.33 21.91
CA ALA A 8 39.75 44.37 21.17
C ALA A 8 38.27 44.73 21.40
N VAL A 9 37.58 45.12 20.33
CA VAL A 9 36.12 45.24 20.33
C VAL A 9 35.56 43.85 20.03
N VAL A 10 35.03 43.20 21.07
CA VAL A 10 34.11 42.07 20.90
C VAL A 10 32.78 42.65 20.48
N ALA A 11 32.47 42.63 19.18
CA ALA A 11 31.12 42.88 18.70
C ALA A 11 30.31 41.57 18.87
N GLY A 12 29.49 41.54 19.91
CA GLY A 12 28.57 40.46 20.19
C GLY A 12 27.42 40.39 19.18
N GLY A 13 27.09 39.16 18.80
CA GLY A 13 25.74 38.62 18.89
C GLY A 13 24.64 39.26 18.04
N ALA A 14 24.35 38.63 16.90
CA ALA A 14 22.98 38.41 16.45
C ALA A 14 22.91 36.98 15.88
N ALA A 15 22.75 35.99 16.76
CA ALA A 15 22.32 34.67 16.32
C ALA A 15 20.84 34.80 15.93
N ALA A 16 20.57 34.95 14.64
CA ALA A 16 19.24 34.83 14.09
C ALA A 16 18.75 33.40 14.35
N VAL A 17 17.92 33.23 15.38
CA VAL A 17 17.17 32.00 15.60
C VAL A 17 16.09 31.97 14.52
N PHE A 18 16.39 31.35 13.38
CA PHE A 18 15.35 30.97 12.43
C PHE A 18 14.51 29.88 13.10
N THR A 19 13.41 30.27 13.72
CA THR A 19 12.33 29.34 14.02
C THR A 19 11.77 28.86 12.69
N ALA A 20 12.26 27.72 12.21
CA ALA A 20 11.68 27.03 11.08
C ALA A 20 10.27 26.56 11.50
N VAL A 21 9.27 27.41 11.28
CA VAL A 21 7.88 26.98 11.30
C VAL A 21 7.75 26.03 10.11
N ALA A 22 7.73 24.73 10.38
CA ALA A 22 7.44 23.74 9.35
C ALA A 22 6.03 24.04 8.83
N ALA A 23 5.95 24.64 7.63
CA ALA A 23 4.68 24.91 6.99
C ALA A 23 3.93 23.58 6.80
N ALA A 24 2.63 23.57 7.12
CA ALA A 24 1.81 22.41 6.87
C ALA A 24 1.84 22.10 5.35
N PRO A 25 1.98 20.83 4.95
CA PRO A 25 1.88 20.44 3.55
C PRO A 25 0.52 20.86 2.96
N ALA A 26 0.49 21.20 1.67
CA ALA A 26 -0.67 21.83 1.01
C ALA A 26 -1.99 21.08 1.26
N GLY A 27 -2.03 19.75 1.12
CA GLY A 27 -3.23 18.96 1.42
C GLY A 27 -3.71 19.14 2.87
N ALA A 28 -2.79 19.18 3.84
CA ALA A 28 -3.15 19.36 5.25
C ALA A 28 -3.65 20.77 5.57
N ALA A 29 -3.29 21.75 4.75
CA ALA A 29 -3.81 23.11 4.82
C ALA A 29 -5.20 23.24 4.19
N GLU A 30 -5.50 22.48 3.13
CA GLU A 30 -6.77 22.52 2.40
C GLU A 30 -7.85 21.61 3.04
N GLY A 31 -7.54 20.32 3.25
CA GLY A 31 -8.49 19.31 3.73
C GLY A 31 -8.30 18.93 5.20
N GLY A 32 -7.17 19.29 5.81
CA GLY A 32 -6.85 18.99 7.20
C GLY A 32 -5.87 17.83 7.38
N ALA A 33 -5.61 17.02 6.35
CA ALA A 33 -4.53 16.04 6.32
C ALA A 33 -3.78 15.99 4.98
N SER A 34 -2.60 15.38 5.02
CA SER A 34 -1.86 15.04 3.82
C SER A 34 -1.24 13.66 3.99
N PHE A 35 -1.21 12.92 2.88
CA PHE A 35 -0.72 11.56 2.85
C PHE A 35 0.48 11.45 1.92
N SER A 36 1.57 10.87 2.42
CA SER A 36 2.86 10.75 1.70
C SER A 36 3.56 9.44 2.03
N ARG A 37 4.69 9.15 1.37
CA ARG A 37 5.51 7.94 1.63
C ARG A 37 4.70 6.63 1.57
N ILE A 38 3.80 6.56 0.61
CA ILE A 38 2.86 5.44 0.49
C ILE A 38 3.57 4.25 -0.11
N GLN A 39 3.46 3.12 0.57
CA GLN A 39 3.94 1.84 0.10
C GLN A 39 2.83 0.81 0.29
N VAL A 40 2.46 0.10 -0.78
CA VAL A 40 1.54 -1.04 -0.72
C VAL A 40 2.28 -2.26 -1.21
N ASN A 41 2.31 -3.33 -0.41
CA ASN A 41 2.90 -4.63 -0.73
C ASN A 41 4.35 -4.57 -1.27
N GLY A 42 5.15 -3.58 -0.87
CA GLY A 42 6.48 -3.35 -1.44
C GLY A 42 6.48 -3.13 -2.97
N GLY A 43 5.36 -2.67 -3.54
CA GLY A 43 5.18 -2.47 -4.98
C GLY A 43 4.83 -3.74 -5.76
N LYS A 44 4.73 -4.90 -5.09
CA LYS A 44 4.38 -6.16 -5.74
C LYS A 44 2.88 -6.28 -5.95
N PRO A 45 2.43 -6.97 -7.02
CA PRO A 45 1.03 -7.35 -7.15
C PRO A 45 0.54 -8.14 -5.92
N ILE A 46 -0.71 -7.90 -5.54
CA ILE A 46 -1.42 -8.67 -4.52
C ILE A 46 -1.96 -9.93 -5.19
N VAL A 47 -1.42 -11.10 -4.84
CA VAL A 47 -1.79 -12.38 -5.47
C VAL A 47 -2.68 -13.18 -4.52
N ILE A 48 -3.95 -13.35 -4.87
CA ILE A 48 -4.95 -13.98 -4.00
C ILE A 48 -5.34 -15.35 -4.54
N GLY A 49 -5.31 -16.35 -3.64
CA GLY A 49 -5.72 -17.72 -3.90
C GLY A 49 -7.24 -17.90 -3.79
N THR A 50 -7.70 -19.11 -3.45
CA THR A 50 -9.13 -19.40 -3.30
C THR A 50 -9.57 -19.67 -1.87
N THR A 51 -8.64 -19.96 -0.95
CA THR A 51 -8.96 -20.44 0.39
C THR A 51 -8.07 -19.90 1.51
N LYS A 52 -6.95 -19.23 1.19
CA LYS A 52 -6.03 -18.71 2.20
C LYS A 52 -6.17 -17.19 2.25
N GLU A 53 -6.27 -16.66 3.46
CA GLU A 53 -6.14 -15.23 3.72
C GLU A 53 -4.77 -14.72 3.24
N VAL A 54 -4.78 -13.54 2.64
CA VAL A 54 -3.59 -12.82 2.20
C VAL A 54 -3.49 -11.53 3.00
N ALA A 55 -2.43 -11.43 3.81
CA ALA A 55 -2.06 -10.23 4.54
C ALA A 55 -1.15 -9.35 3.66
N VAL A 56 -1.60 -8.14 3.34
CA VAL A 56 -0.88 -7.19 2.50
C VAL A 56 -0.37 -6.04 3.36
N PRO A 57 0.95 -5.92 3.56
CA PRO A 57 1.50 -4.81 4.32
C PRO A 57 1.36 -3.51 3.52
N ALA A 58 0.91 -2.46 4.18
CA ALA A 58 0.90 -1.11 3.66
C ALA A 58 1.43 -0.11 4.70
N SER A 59 2.02 0.97 4.22
CA SER A 59 2.48 2.05 5.08
C SER A 59 2.36 3.39 4.39
N PHE A 60 2.18 4.43 5.20
CA PHE A 60 2.10 5.80 4.74
C PHE A 60 2.39 6.77 5.87
N ARG A 61 2.78 7.98 5.51
CA ARG A 61 2.93 9.10 6.44
C ARG A 61 1.73 10.02 6.32
N MET A 62 1.00 10.16 7.41
CA MET A 62 -0.06 11.15 7.55
C MET A 62 0.47 12.38 8.28
N THR A 63 0.23 13.58 7.75
CA THR A 63 0.41 14.84 8.48
C THR A 63 -0.92 15.54 8.59
N THR A 64 -1.42 15.74 9.80
CA THR A 64 -2.73 16.33 10.08
C THR A 64 -2.61 17.65 10.84
N THR A 65 -3.49 18.59 10.56
CA THR A 65 -3.67 19.84 11.32
C THR A 65 -4.80 19.74 12.36
N LYS A 66 -5.56 18.64 12.35
CA LYS A 66 -6.73 18.39 13.20
C LYS A 66 -6.60 17.09 14.00
N GLN A 67 -7.36 16.98 15.09
CA GLN A 67 -7.52 15.71 15.79
C GLN A 67 -8.48 14.79 15.04
N TRP A 68 -8.05 13.57 14.77
CA TRP A 68 -8.87 12.59 14.07
C TRP A 68 -9.80 11.82 15.01
N LYS A 69 -10.94 11.37 14.49
CA LYS A 69 -11.91 10.50 15.18
C LYS A 69 -11.63 9.03 14.88
N ALA A 70 -11.26 8.73 13.64
CA ALA A 70 -10.78 7.42 13.20
C ALA A 70 -9.37 7.59 12.62
N PRO A 71 -8.46 6.62 12.81
CA PRO A 71 -7.12 6.70 12.24
C PRO A 71 -7.20 6.84 10.72
N GLY A 72 -6.19 7.47 10.14
CA GLY A 72 -6.05 7.46 8.69
C GLY A 72 -5.88 6.02 8.19
N LEU A 73 -6.36 5.75 6.97
CA LEU A 73 -6.22 4.44 6.33
C LEU A 73 -5.98 4.58 4.83
N LEU A 74 -5.38 3.57 4.21
CA LEU A 74 -5.39 3.43 2.75
C LEU A 74 -6.53 2.51 2.32
N PHE A 75 -7.02 2.76 1.11
CA PHE A 75 -8.01 1.92 0.47
C PHE A 75 -7.69 1.79 -1.02
N LEU A 76 -8.14 0.69 -1.62
CA LEU A 76 -8.00 0.44 -3.04
C LEU A 76 -9.32 0.77 -3.74
N HIS A 77 -9.26 1.59 -4.78
CA HIS A 77 -10.47 2.03 -5.49
C HIS A 77 -10.33 2.09 -7.02
N ARG A 78 -11.48 2.11 -7.69
CA ARG A 78 -11.67 2.35 -9.13
C ARG A 78 -12.76 3.42 -9.32
N ASN A 79 -12.98 3.83 -10.57
CA ASN A 79 -14.06 4.75 -10.95
C ASN A 79 -14.10 6.01 -10.06
N LYS A 80 -12.95 6.63 -9.84
CA LYS A 80 -12.80 7.83 -8.99
C LYS A 80 -13.32 7.68 -7.55
N GLY A 81 -13.31 6.45 -7.01
CA GLY A 81 -13.71 6.17 -5.63
C GLY A 81 -15.09 5.54 -5.48
N GLU A 82 -15.87 5.45 -6.57
CA GLU A 82 -17.21 4.83 -6.56
C GLU A 82 -17.17 3.33 -6.28
N GLU A 83 -16.08 2.67 -6.66
CA GLU A 83 -15.84 1.26 -6.39
C GLU A 83 -14.63 1.13 -5.47
N GLN A 84 -14.83 0.56 -4.29
CA GLN A 84 -13.73 0.23 -3.36
C GLN A 84 -13.59 -1.29 -3.29
N LEU A 85 -12.36 -1.78 -3.36
CA LEU A 85 -12.09 -3.19 -3.14
C LEU A 85 -12.26 -3.49 -1.66
N TRP A 86 -13.12 -4.44 -1.33
CA TRP A 86 -13.35 -4.82 0.05
C TRP A 86 -12.13 -5.54 0.64
N HIS A 87 -11.74 -5.13 1.85
CA HIS A 87 -10.76 -5.80 2.71
C HIS A 87 -11.02 -5.40 4.16
N SER A 88 -10.58 -6.23 5.11
CA SER A 88 -10.42 -5.76 6.49
C SER A 88 -9.08 -5.04 6.62
N ILE A 89 -9.01 -4.12 7.58
CA ILE A 89 -7.81 -3.34 7.86
C ILE A 89 -7.51 -3.52 9.35
N GLU A 90 -6.27 -3.88 9.63
CA GLU A 90 -5.68 -3.67 10.95
C GLU A 90 -4.63 -2.58 10.82
N THR A 91 -4.71 -1.56 11.67
CA THR A 91 -3.79 -0.42 11.67
C THR A 91 -3.08 -0.31 13.01
N ASN A 92 -1.92 0.35 13.03
CA ASN A 92 -1.14 0.56 14.24
C ASN A 92 -1.55 1.82 15.03
N ASP A 93 -1.05 1.91 16.26
CA ASP A 93 -1.35 2.95 17.25
C ASP A 93 -0.69 4.30 16.94
N CYS A 94 -1.03 4.92 15.82
CA CYS A 94 -0.73 6.32 15.66
C CYS A 94 -1.44 7.10 16.79
N PRO A 95 -0.74 7.95 17.57
CA PRO A 95 -1.39 8.71 18.63
C PRO A 95 -2.31 9.77 18.03
N ASN A 96 -3.47 9.97 18.65
CA ASN A 96 -4.42 11.00 18.25
C ASN A 96 -3.91 12.41 18.60
N ARG A 97 -2.99 12.92 17.77
CA ARG A 97 -2.40 14.24 17.90
C ARG A 97 -2.24 14.91 16.54
N VAL A 98 -2.20 16.24 16.57
CA VAL A 98 -1.84 17.07 15.43
C VAL A 98 -0.36 16.86 15.08
N GLY A 99 -0.04 16.89 13.79
CA GLY A 99 1.32 16.72 13.27
C GLY A 99 1.48 15.47 12.41
N ALA A 100 2.73 15.05 12.24
CA ALA A 100 3.09 13.92 11.38
C ALA A 100 3.18 12.60 12.17
N CYS A 101 2.77 11.52 11.50
CA CYS A 101 2.80 10.16 12.00
C CYS A 101 3.01 9.20 10.85
N ASP A 102 3.90 8.22 11.03
CA ASP A 102 4.10 7.13 10.08
C ASP A 102 3.21 5.96 10.53
N ILE A 103 2.26 5.58 9.68
CA ILE A 103 1.25 4.55 9.91
C ILE A 103 1.65 3.30 9.15
N THR A 104 1.54 2.16 9.82
CA THR A 104 1.64 0.84 9.22
C THR A 104 0.32 0.14 9.42
N GLU A 105 -0.22 -0.40 8.33
CA GLU A 105 -1.46 -1.16 8.33
C GLU A 105 -1.31 -2.43 7.50
N THR A 106 -2.20 -3.39 7.74
CA THR A 106 -2.29 -4.63 6.98
C THR A 106 -3.68 -4.74 6.39
N MET A 107 -3.77 -4.86 5.07
CA MET A 107 -5.01 -5.16 4.37
C MET A 107 -5.14 -6.68 4.24
N TYR A 108 -6.24 -7.25 4.74
CA TYR A 108 -6.48 -8.69 4.65
C TYR A 108 -7.53 -9.02 3.60
N PHE A 109 -7.18 -9.96 2.73
CA PHE A 109 -8.06 -10.51 1.71
C PHE A 109 -8.28 -12.00 1.98
N ASP A 110 -9.47 -12.36 2.45
CA ASP A 110 -9.84 -13.75 2.71
C ASP A 110 -10.97 -14.23 1.79
N PRO A 111 -10.65 -14.89 0.66
CA PRO A 111 -11.66 -15.45 -0.26
C PRO A 111 -12.39 -16.68 0.30
N SER A 112 -11.99 -17.20 1.48
CA SER A 112 -12.69 -18.28 2.16
C SER A 112 -13.83 -17.80 3.06
N VAL A 113 -13.70 -16.57 3.58
CA VAL A 113 -14.69 -15.93 4.46
C VAL A 113 -15.58 -14.96 3.69
N TRP A 114 -14.99 -14.14 2.81
CA TRP A 114 -15.69 -13.10 2.07
C TRP A 114 -15.81 -13.45 0.58
N ASP A 115 -16.94 -13.06 -0.02
CA ASP A 115 -17.13 -13.26 -1.45
C ASP A 115 -16.27 -12.28 -2.25
N MET A 116 -15.55 -12.82 -3.24
CA MET A 116 -14.72 -12.07 -4.17
C MET A 116 -15.10 -12.44 -5.61
N ARG A 117 -15.09 -11.45 -6.50
CA ARG A 117 -15.47 -11.62 -7.91
C ARG A 117 -14.25 -11.65 -8.80
N ASN A 118 -14.25 -12.50 -9.82
CA ASN A 118 -13.14 -12.57 -10.78
C ASN A 118 -12.86 -11.21 -11.48
N SER A 119 -13.84 -10.32 -11.58
CA SER A 119 -13.74 -8.95 -12.10
C SER A 119 -12.95 -7.98 -11.21
N GLU A 120 -12.75 -8.30 -9.94
CA GLU A 120 -11.96 -7.50 -9.01
C GLU A 120 -10.45 -7.63 -9.30
N ALA A 121 -10.03 -8.66 -10.04
CA ALA A 121 -8.67 -8.75 -10.53
C ALA A 121 -8.38 -7.61 -11.52
N GLY A 122 -7.20 -6.99 -11.42
CA GLY A 122 -6.78 -5.90 -12.31
C GLY A 122 -6.11 -4.75 -11.55
N ALA A 123 -6.04 -3.60 -12.20
CA ALA A 123 -5.45 -2.38 -11.63
C ALA A 123 -6.44 -1.69 -10.68
N TRP A 124 -5.93 -1.24 -9.54
CA TRP A 124 -6.63 -0.45 -8.53
C TRP A 124 -5.82 0.80 -8.22
N ARG A 125 -6.48 1.93 -8.01
CA ARG A 125 -5.83 3.15 -7.51
C ARG A 125 -5.75 3.11 -5.99
N VAL A 126 -4.74 3.76 -5.43
CA VAL A 126 -4.60 3.92 -3.98
C VAL A 126 -5.20 5.25 -3.56
N GLY A 127 -6.18 5.18 -2.67
CA GLY A 127 -6.71 6.32 -1.94
C GLY A 127 -6.24 6.30 -0.49
N ALA A 128 -6.24 7.47 0.15
CA ALA A 128 -5.99 7.61 1.58
C ALA A 128 -7.09 8.49 2.18
N GLN A 129 -7.60 8.14 3.35
CA GLN A 129 -8.62 8.94 4.02
C GLN A 129 -8.36 9.08 5.51
N VAL A 130 -8.90 10.14 6.11
CA VAL A 130 -9.00 10.32 7.57
C VAL A 130 -10.31 11.02 7.91
N ARG A 131 -10.90 10.68 9.06
CA ARG A 131 -12.10 11.36 9.58
C ARG A 131 -11.78 12.10 10.85
N PHE A 132 -12.20 13.35 10.95
CA PHE A 132 -11.91 14.25 12.06
C PHE A 132 -13.01 14.29 13.13
N LYS A 133 -12.66 14.78 14.33
CA LYS A 133 -13.61 14.93 15.44
C LYS A 133 -14.66 16.02 15.20
N ASP A 134 -14.34 17.00 14.37
CA ASP A 134 -15.26 18.09 13.98
C ASP A 134 -16.31 17.63 12.94
N GLY A 135 -16.27 16.36 12.53
CA GLY A 135 -17.18 15.78 11.56
C GLY A 135 -16.71 15.89 10.10
N SER A 136 -15.65 16.65 9.81
CA SER A 136 -15.04 16.69 8.49
C SER A 136 -14.23 15.41 8.19
N ASP A 137 -14.00 15.15 6.92
CA ASP A 137 -13.09 14.12 6.44
C ASP A 137 -12.20 14.69 5.34
N ASP A 138 -11.07 14.05 5.14
CA ASP A 138 -10.14 14.36 4.07
C ASP A 138 -9.77 13.07 3.35
N THR A 139 -9.92 13.07 2.04
CA THR A 139 -9.73 11.90 1.19
C THR A 139 -8.94 12.30 -0.05
N ASP A 140 -7.76 11.69 -0.19
CA ASP A 140 -6.85 11.92 -1.30
C ASP A 140 -6.78 10.70 -2.21
N ASP A 141 -6.88 10.92 -3.52
CA ASP A 141 -6.40 9.95 -4.51
C ASP A 141 -4.90 10.17 -4.73
N LYS A 142 -4.12 9.09 -4.63
CA LYS A 142 -2.65 9.18 -4.63
C LYS A 142 -2.03 8.96 -6.00
N GLY A 143 -2.85 8.70 -7.02
CA GLY A 143 -2.39 8.54 -8.40
C GLY A 143 -1.53 7.30 -8.66
N MET A 144 -1.39 6.43 -7.65
CA MET A 144 -0.61 5.20 -7.73
C MET A 144 -1.51 4.01 -8.04
N ALA A 145 -0.97 3.04 -8.78
CA ALA A 145 -1.67 1.80 -9.10
C ALA A 145 -1.11 0.61 -8.32
N VAL A 146 -2.01 -0.26 -7.85
CA VAL A 146 -1.73 -1.57 -7.27
C VAL A 146 -2.46 -2.61 -8.11
N TYR A 147 -1.81 -3.74 -8.37
CA TYR A 147 -2.39 -4.82 -9.17
C TYR A 147 -2.86 -5.95 -8.27
N VAL A 148 -4.13 -6.31 -8.39
CA VAL A 148 -4.71 -7.48 -7.72
C VAL A 148 -4.83 -8.61 -8.74
N GLN A 149 -4.29 -9.77 -8.41
CA GLN A 149 -4.14 -10.89 -9.33
C GLN A 149 -4.71 -12.17 -8.73
N ARG A 150 -5.32 -12.98 -9.60
CA ARG A 150 -5.74 -14.35 -9.29
C ARG A 150 -4.52 -15.26 -9.32
N ASN A 151 -4.26 -15.97 -8.22
CA ASN A 151 -3.16 -16.93 -8.16
C ASN A 151 -3.28 -17.96 -9.30
N SER A 152 -2.17 -18.23 -9.98
CA SER A 152 -2.10 -19.26 -11.01
C SER A 152 -1.13 -20.37 -10.56
N ARG A 153 -1.46 -21.61 -10.88
CA ARG A 153 -0.66 -22.80 -10.57
C ARG A 153 -0.29 -23.53 -11.85
N LEU A 154 0.92 -24.07 -11.90
CA LEU A 154 1.42 -24.93 -12.96
C LEU A 154 1.74 -26.29 -12.36
N THR A 155 1.17 -27.35 -12.94
CA THR A 155 1.59 -28.73 -12.69
C THR A 155 2.25 -29.27 -13.94
N VAL A 156 3.38 -29.95 -13.81
CA VAL A 156 4.12 -30.57 -14.92
C VAL A 156 4.30 -32.05 -14.67
N ASN A 157 4.28 -32.83 -15.73
CA ASN A 157 4.54 -34.27 -15.72
C ASN A 157 5.41 -34.63 -16.93
N ALA A 158 6.31 -35.58 -16.78
CA ALA A 158 7.15 -36.07 -17.87
C ALA A 158 6.91 -37.57 -18.07
N SER A 159 6.88 -38.03 -19.32
CA SER A 159 6.65 -39.44 -19.66
C SER A 159 7.47 -39.86 -20.89
N PRO A 160 7.78 -41.16 -21.08
CA PRO A 160 7.43 -42.31 -20.23
C PRO A 160 8.39 -42.52 -19.04
N GLU A 161 7.89 -43.20 -18.01
CA GLU A 161 8.69 -43.70 -16.88
C GLU A 161 8.70 -45.25 -16.91
N PRO A 162 9.88 -45.92 -16.96
CA PRO A 162 11.24 -45.39 -16.93
C PRO A 162 11.69 -44.76 -18.25
N VAL A 163 12.58 -43.76 -18.18
CA VAL A 163 13.15 -43.10 -19.36
C VAL A 163 14.27 -43.94 -19.99
N ALA A 164 14.27 -44.03 -21.31
CA ALA A 164 15.29 -44.76 -22.06
C ALA A 164 16.29 -43.80 -22.73
N LYS A 165 17.58 -44.15 -22.68
CA LYS A 165 18.66 -43.35 -23.29
C LYS A 165 18.41 -43.15 -24.78
N GLY A 166 18.47 -41.90 -25.24
CA GLY A 166 18.28 -41.53 -26.64
C GLY A 166 16.83 -41.55 -27.12
N LYS A 167 15.85 -41.68 -26.23
CA LYS A 167 14.42 -41.60 -26.57
C LYS A 167 13.83 -40.24 -26.16
N THR A 168 12.80 -39.83 -26.89
CA THR A 168 12.02 -38.62 -26.61
C THR A 168 11.28 -38.74 -25.29
N ILE A 169 11.31 -37.66 -24.51
CA ILE A 169 10.46 -37.47 -23.32
C ILE A 169 9.39 -36.46 -23.69
N THR A 170 8.14 -36.76 -23.34
CA THR A 170 7.02 -35.84 -23.46
C THR A 170 6.81 -35.16 -22.12
N VAL A 171 6.95 -33.83 -22.10
CA VAL A 171 6.54 -33.02 -20.95
C VAL A 171 5.12 -32.54 -21.22
N THR A 172 4.23 -32.78 -20.29
CA THR A 172 2.88 -32.24 -20.29
C THR A 172 2.71 -31.35 -19.08
N GLY A 173 1.97 -30.26 -19.21
CA GLY A 173 1.60 -29.46 -18.06
C GLY A 173 0.18 -28.93 -18.13
N LYS A 174 -0.29 -28.47 -16.96
CA LYS A 174 -1.61 -27.86 -16.79
C LYS A 174 -1.46 -26.56 -16.03
N VAL A 175 -1.92 -25.47 -16.63
CA VAL A 175 -2.07 -24.18 -15.98
C VAL A 175 -3.49 -24.06 -15.44
N THR A 176 -3.60 -23.73 -14.16
CA THR A 176 -4.88 -23.40 -13.52
C THR A 176 -4.81 -22.04 -12.89
N ARG A 177 -5.96 -21.37 -12.75
CA ARG A 177 -6.08 -20.06 -12.12
C ARG A 177 -7.19 -20.08 -11.08
N ALA A 178 -6.98 -19.37 -9.98
CA ALA A 178 -7.99 -19.14 -8.97
C ALA A 178 -9.25 -18.55 -9.62
N ASN A 179 -10.39 -19.16 -9.33
CA ASN A 179 -11.71 -18.64 -9.61
C ASN A 179 -12.35 -18.36 -8.25
N TRP A 180 -12.42 -17.09 -7.87
CA TRP A 180 -12.89 -16.67 -6.55
C TRP A 180 -14.39 -16.94 -6.36
N GLU A 181 -15.19 -16.76 -7.41
CA GLU A 181 -16.64 -17.02 -7.39
C GLU A 181 -16.97 -18.49 -7.12
N THR A 182 -16.16 -19.42 -7.64
CA THR A 182 -16.32 -20.87 -7.40
C THR A 182 -15.45 -21.41 -6.27
N ARG A 183 -14.59 -20.57 -5.68
CA ARG A 183 -13.55 -20.91 -4.69
C ARG A 183 -12.67 -22.10 -5.11
N LYS A 184 -12.46 -22.28 -6.42
CA LYS A 184 -11.71 -23.41 -7.01
C LYS A 184 -10.66 -22.92 -8.00
N TYR A 185 -9.68 -23.77 -8.29
CA TYR A 185 -8.75 -23.54 -9.40
C TYR A 185 -9.35 -24.10 -10.68
N ALA A 186 -9.69 -23.22 -11.61
CA ALA A 186 -10.21 -23.59 -12.92
C ALA A 186 -9.07 -23.71 -13.94
N ALA A 187 -9.24 -24.57 -14.95
CA ALA A 187 -8.30 -24.66 -16.06
C ALA A 187 -8.18 -23.29 -16.74
N TYR A 188 -6.96 -22.84 -16.95
CA TYR A 188 -6.72 -21.61 -17.68
C TYR A 188 -6.79 -21.91 -19.18
N GLY A 189 -8.00 -21.75 -19.75
CA GLY A 189 -8.32 -22.20 -21.11
C GLY A 189 -7.31 -21.72 -22.16
N GLY A 190 -7.01 -22.60 -23.12
CA GLY A 190 -6.25 -22.27 -24.33
C GLY A 190 -4.72 -22.25 -24.21
N ARG A 191 -4.15 -22.71 -23.08
CA ARG A 191 -2.68 -22.82 -22.90
C ARG A 191 -2.29 -24.26 -22.59
N HIS A 192 -1.85 -24.97 -23.62
CA HIS A 192 -1.05 -26.18 -23.50
C HIS A 192 0.41 -25.75 -23.30
N VAL A 193 1.11 -26.44 -22.40
CA VAL A 193 2.57 -26.39 -22.23
C VAL A 193 3.16 -27.67 -22.76
#